data_AF-A0A2J6XKI9-F1
#
_entry.id   AF-A0A2J6XKI9-F1
#
_cell.length_a   1.000
_cell.length_b   1.000
_cell.length_c   1.000
_cell.angle_alpha   90.00
_cell.angle_beta   90.00
_cell.angle_gamma   90.00
#
_symmetry.space_group_name_H-M   'P 1'
#
loop_
_entity.id
_entity.type
_entity.pdbx_description
1 polymer ?
#
loop_
_entity_poly.entity_id
_entity_poly.type
_entity_poly.pdbx_seq_one_letter_code
_entity_poly.pdbx_strand_id
1 'polypeptide(L)'
;MERKSRYLITILAIGLILTNALWVVSYYQINNSLNRYKEDLNQSLATLNNASKVINYYQTELNATKKLLNITTTLLSLYNKTLTIEIAKDKLSLLNNSLTEYKIAKYSFSSAINLTLGAIQNQTGKYNLTLAKTYINITYLALNQILFNGNLMNLSSNFTSNITHAISLVNSVSNIINNLSNGGKPTVGDVTTLNNALILYNYYLLSSEYVMIKNIYK
;
A
#
# COMPACT_ATOMS: atom_id res chain seq x y z
N MET A 1 89.43 51.52 60.93
CA MET A 1 88.41 51.25 59.88
C MET A 1 89.09 51.15 58.52
N GLU A 2 89.89 50.12 58.28
CA GLU A 2 89.48 48.76 57.89
C GLU A 2 89.19 48.64 56.38
N ARG A 3 90.26 48.42 55.59
CA ARG A 3 90.16 47.88 54.21
C ARG A 3 89.16 46.72 54.14
N LYS A 4 89.14 45.87 55.17
CA LYS A 4 88.18 44.76 55.34
C LYS A 4 86.72 45.23 55.38
N SER A 5 86.41 46.29 56.13
CA SER A 5 85.06 46.87 56.22
C SER A 5 84.61 47.50 54.89
N ARG A 6 85.49 48.21 54.17
CA ARG A 6 85.16 48.72 52.83
C ARG A 6 84.89 47.60 51.83
N TYR A 7 85.72 46.56 51.82
CA TYR A 7 85.49 45.38 50.98
C TYR A 7 84.16 44.69 51.31
N LEU A 8 83.84 44.52 52.60
CA LEU A 8 82.56 43.96 53.05
C LEU A 8 81.37 44.79 52.57
N ILE A 9 81.42 46.11 52.71
CA ILE A 9 80.36 47.02 52.25
C ILE A 9 80.21 46.95 50.73
N THR A 10 81.32 46.93 49.97
CA THR A 10 81.28 46.80 48.51
C THR A 10 80.70 45.45 48.06
N ILE A 11 81.09 44.35 48.70
CA ILE A 11 80.54 43.01 48.40
C ILE A 11 79.04 42.94 48.72
N LEU A 12 78.61 43.49 49.86
CA LEU A 12 77.19 43.54 50.24
C LEU A 12 76.38 44.42 49.27
N ALA A 13 76.92 45.56 48.85
CA ALA A 13 76.28 46.43 47.85
C ALA A 13 76.15 45.73 46.49
N ILE A 14 77.21 45.05 46.03
CA ILE A 14 77.17 44.25 44.79
C ILE A 14 76.14 43.11 44.92
N GLY A 15 76.11 42.41 46.06
CA GLY A 15 75.14 41.35 46.33
C GLY A 15 73.69 41.85 46.31
N LEU A 16 73.42 43.02 46.89
CA LEU A 16 72.11 43.68 46.85
C LEU A 16 71.71 44.09 45.42
N ILE A 17 72.64 44.65 44.64
CA ILE A 17 72.38 45.04 43.24
C ILE A 17 72.08 43.79 42.39
N LEU A 18 72.88 42.74 42.52
CA LEU A 18 72.69 41.49 41.76
C LEU A 18 71.39 40.78 42.15
N THR A 19 71.04 40.74 43.44
CA THR A 19 69.80 40.12 43.91
C THR A 19 68.57 40.86 43.38
N ASN A 20 68.59 42.21 43.40
CA ASN A 20 67.51 43.00 42.81
C ASN A 20 67.43 42.83 41.29
N ALA A 21 68.57 42.79 40.58
CA ALA A 21 68.60 42.55 39.14
C ALA A 21 68.03 41.17 38.78
N LEU A 22 68.41 40.13 39.54
CA LEU A 22 67.87 38.77 39.39
C LEU A 22 66.37 38.71 39.70
N TRP A 23 65.91 39.42 40.74
CA TRP A 23 64.50 39.49 41.08
C TRP A 23 63.67 40.17 39.98
N VAL A 24 64.17 41.28 39.40
CA VAL A 24 63.51 41.95 38.27
C VAL A 24 63.44 41.03 37.05
N VAL A 25 64.54 40.36 36.69
CA VAL A 25 64.55 39.39 35.57
C VAL A 25 63.56 38.25 35.82
N SER A 26 63.56 37.67 37.02
CA SER A 26 62.63 36.60 37.40
C SER A 26 61.18 37.08 37.37
N TYR A 27 60.90 38.29 37.85
CA TYR A 27 59.57 38.89 37.83
C TYR A 27 59.06 39.08 36.40
N TYR A 28 59.89 39.62 35.50
CA TYR A 28 59.55 39.77 34.08
C TYR A 28 59.29 38.43 33.40
N GLN A 29 60.10 37.40 33.69
CA GLN A 29 59.90 36.05 33.14
C GLN A 29 58.59 35.43 33.61
N ILE A 30 58.29 35.51 34.92
CA ILE A 30 57.04 34.99 35.49
C ILE A 30 55.83 35.75 34.92
N ASN A 31 55.89 37.08 34.84
CA ASN A 31 54.79 37.89 34.32
C ASN A 31 54.53 37.62 32.83
N ASN A 32 55.58 37.44 32.03
CA ASN A 32 55.45 37.07 30.62
C ASN A 32 54.86 35.67 30.45
N SER A 33 55.27 34.72 31.30
CA SER A 33 54.69 33.36 31.29
C SER A 33 53.20 33.38 31.69
N LEU A 34 52.83 34.19 32.70
CA LEU A 34 51.45 34.38 33.12
C LEU A 34 50.60 35.00 32.00
N ASN A 35 51.12 36.01 31.30
CA ASN A 35 50.41 36.66 30.20
C ASN A 35 50.17 35.70 29.04
N ARG A 36 51.18 34.90 28.66
CA ARG A 36 50.99 33.84 27.65
C ARG A 36 49.94 32.83 28.06
N TYR A 37 49.97 32.37 29.32
CA TYR A 37 48.96 31.44 29.82
C TYR A 37 47.54 32.05 29.79
N LYS A 38 47.39 33.34 30.12
CA LYS A 38 46.11 34.05 30.01
C LYS A 38 45.63 34.17 28.55
N GLU A 39 46.53 34.44 27.62
CA GLU A 39 46.23 34.51 26.18
C GLU A 39 45.77 33.14 25.65
N ASP A 40 46.49 32.07 25.99
CA ASP A 40 46.14 30.69 25.60
C ASP A 40 44.79 30.27 26.18
N LEU A 41 44.50 30.65 27.42
CA LEU A 41 43.22 30.37 28.07
C LEU A 41 42.08 31.14 27.41
N ASN A 42 42.28 32.40 27.04
CA ASN A 42 41.29 33.21 26.31
C ASN A 42 41.01 32.63 24.92
N GLN A 43 42.05 32.18 24.19
CA GLN A 43 41.88 31.52 22.90
C GLN A 43 41.12 30.19 23.04
N SER A 44 41.45 29.39 24.05
CA SER A 44 40.75 28.13 24.33
C SER A 44 39.27 28.36 24.64
N LEU A 45 38.95 29.39 25.44
CA LEU A 45 37.58 29.79 25.74
C LEU A 45 36.82 30.26 24.49
N ALA A 46 37.47 31.03 23.62
CA ALA A 46 36.87 31.46 22.36
C ALA A 46 36.54 30.27 21.44
N THR A 47 37.46 29.30 21.34
CA THR A 47 37.24 28.05 20.60
C THR A 47 36.06 27.26 21.15
N LEU A 48 35.96 27.12 22.48
CA LEU A 48 34.87 26.42 23.14
C LEU A 48 33.51 27.11 22.92
N ASN A 49 33.47 28.44 22.98
CA ASN A 49 32.27 29.22 22.68
C ASN A 49 31.82 29.04 21.22
N ASN A 50 32.76 28.99 20.28
CA ASN A 50 32.46 28.73 18.87
C ASN A 50 31.93 27.31 18.66
N ALA A 51 32.54 26.29 19.29
CA ALA A 51 32.04 24.92 19.25
C ALA A 51 30.62 24.81 19.81
N SER A 52 30.31 25.48 20.92
CA SER A 52 28.96 25.53 21.50
C SER A 52 27.93 26.13 20.54
N LYS A 53 28.28 27.23 19.84
CA LYS A 53 27.40 27.82 18.80
C LYS A 53 27.13 26.85 17.66
N VAL A 54 28.15 26.14 17.19
CA VAL A 54 28.01 25.14 16.12
C VAL A 54 27.13 23.97 16.57
N ILE A 55 27.28 23.49 17.81
CA ILE A 55 26.42 22.44 18.36
C ILE A 55 24.95 22.90 18.41
N ASN A 56 24.68 24.11 18.89
CA ASN A 56 23.33 24.67 18.93
C ASN A 56 22.71 24.80 17.54
N TYR A 57 23.50 25.18 16.53
CA TYR A 57 23.07 25.22 15.14
C TYR A 57 22.66 23.82 14.66
N TYR A 58 23.52 22.81 14.82
CA TYR A 58 23.18 21.44 14.40
C TYR A 58 22.00 20.85 15.16
N GLN A 59 21.82 21.20 16.44
CA GLN A 59 20.64 20.77 17.20
C GLN A 59 19.34 21.39 16.66
N THR A 60 19.41 22.64 16.20
CA THR A 60 18.30 23.34 15.55
C THR A 60 17.94 22.70 14.21
N GLU A 61 18.95 22.42 13.37
CA GLU A 61 18.75 21.70 12.11
C GLU A 61 18.16 20.31 12.34
N LEU A 62 18.70 19.54 13.29
CA LEU A 62 18.20 18.21 13.62
C LEU A 62 16.72 18.25 14.04
N ASN A 63 16.32 19.26 14.83
CA ASN A 63 14.93 19.44 15.23
C ASN A 63 14.03 19.78 14.03
N ALA A 64 14.51 20.58 13.07
CA ALA A 64 13.79 20.86 11.83
C ALA A 64 13.65 19.59 10.97
N THR A 65 14.72 18.80 10.82
CA THR A 65 14.69 17.52 10.09
C THR A 65 13.71 16.54 10.72
N LYS A 66 13.67 16.43 12.05
CA LYS A 66 12.68 15.58 12.76
C LYS A 66 11.24 16.02 12.49
N LYS A 67 10.98 17.34 12.48
CA LYS A 67 9.65 17.87 12.13
C LYS A 67 9.27 17.53 10.69
N LEU A 68 10.20 17.70 9.74
CA LEU A 68 9.98 17.33 8.34
C LEU A 68 9.69 15.83 8.19
N LEU A 69 10.47 14.97 8.84
CA LEU A 69 10.25 13.53 8.82
C LEU A 69 8.86 13.14 9.32
N ASN A 70 8.39 13.75 10.42
CA ASN A 70 7.05 13.52 10.94
C ASN A 70 5.95 13.96 9.96
N ILE A 71 6.14 15.12 9.30
CA ILE A 71 5.21 15.59 8.26
C ILE A 71 5.16 14.61 7.10
N THR A 72 6.32 14.20 6.56
CA THR A 72 6.41 13.26 5.44
C THR A 72 5.78 11.91 5.80
N THR A 73 6.00 11.41 7.01
CA THR A 73 5.40 10.17 7.49
C THR A 73 3.87 10.27 7.58
N THR A 74 3.37 11.40 8.09
CA THR A 74 1.93 11.66 8.18
C THR A 74 1.30 11.76 6.79
N LEU A 75 1.96 12.46 5.86
CA LEU A 75 1.50 12.60 4.49
C LEU A 75 1.46 11.25 3.76
N LEU A 76 2.49 10.42 3.95
CA LEU A 76 2.52 9.05 3.41
C LEU A 76 1.36 8.20 3.95
N SER A 77 1.05 8.30 5.24
CA SER A 77 -0.10 7.63 5.85
C SER A 77 -1.43 8.07 5.24
N LEU A 78 -1.60 9.37 4.98
CA LEU A 78 -2.79 9.91 4.32
C LEU A 78 -2.89 9.43 2.87
N TYR A 79 -1.80 9.46 2.11
CA TYR A 79 -1.79 8.96 0.73
C TYR A 79 -2.17 7.47 0.65
N ASN A 80 -1.63 6.64 1.54
CA ASN A 80 -2.00 5.22 1.59
C ASN A 80 -3.50 5.02 1.89
N LYS A 81 -4.07 5.81 2.80
CA LYS A 81 -5.51 5.78 3.08
C LYS A 81 -6.34 6.19 1.86
N THR A 82 -5.97 7.27 1.19
CA THR A 82 -6.66 7.74 -0.02
C THR A 82 -6.60 6.71 -1.14
N LEU A 83 -5.42 6.12 -1.38
CA LEU A 83 -5.26 5.06 -2.38
C LEU A 83 -6.13 3.84 -2.07
N THR A 84 -6.17 3.41 -0.80
CA THR A 84 -7.02 2.30 -0.36
C THR A 84 -8.51 2.58 -0.62
N ILE A 85 -8.96 3.81 -0.34
CA ILE A 85 -10.35 4.22 -0.59
C ILE A 85 -10.67 4.19 -2.08
N GLU A 86 -9.76 4.69 -2.92
CA GLU A 86 -10.00 4.75 -4.36
C GLU A 86 -10.07 3.35 -4.99
N ILE A 87 -9.16 2.44 -4.60
CA ILE A 87 -9.21 1.03 -5.01
C ILE A 87 -10.54 0.38 -4.59
N ALA A 88 -11.01 0.65 -3.37
CA ALA A 88 -12.29 0.11 -2.89
C ALA A 88 -13.49 0.65 -3.69
N LYS A 89 -13.46 1.93 -4.09
CA LYS A 89 -14.50 2.51 -4.96
C LYS A 89 -14.53 1.88 -6.34
N ASP A 90 -13.38 1.68 -6.96
CA ASP A 90 -13.29 1.03 -8.28
C ASP A 90 -13.84 -0.39 -8.22
N LYS A 91 -13.46 -1.16 -7.20
CA LYS A 91 -14.00 -2.50 -6.93
C LYS A 91 -15.51 -2.48 -6.70
N LEU A 92 -16.03 -1.49 -5.97
CA LEU A 92 -17.47 -1.34 -5.73
C LEU A 92 -18.25 -1.02 -7.02
N SER A 93 -17.68 -0.17 -7.87
CA SER A 93 -18.24 0.13 -9.19
C SER A 93 -18.35 -1.13 -10.06
N LEU A 94 -17.28 -1.93 -10.12
CA LEU A 94 -17.26 -3.22 -10.82
C LEU A 94 -18.26 -4.22 -10.24
N LEU A 95 -18.40 -4.28 -8.92
CA LEU A 95 -19.42 -5.12 -8.28
C LEU A 95 -20.83 -4.68 -8.67
N ASN A 96 -21.14 -3.38 -8.60
CA ASN A 96 -22.48 -2.88 -8.93
C ASN A 96 -22.88 -3.22 -10.36
N ASN A 97 -21.96 -3.06 -11.31
CA ASN A 97 -22.17 -3.50 -12.68
C ASN A 97 -22.42 -5.02 -12.74
N SER A 98 -21.61 -5.81 -12.05
CA SER A 98 -21.72 -7.27 -12.03
C SER A 98 -23.01 -7.77 -11.36
N LEU A 99 -23.55 -7.09 -10.34
CA LEU A 99 -24.82 -7.46 -9.69
C LEU A 99 -26.00 -7.39 -10.67
N THR A 100 -25.97 -6.43 -11.59
CA THR A 100 -26.98 -6.35 -12.66
C THR A 100 -26.83 -7.53 -13.61
N GLU A 101 -25.59 -7.86 -14.00
CA GLU A 101 -25.31 -9.03 -14.85
C GLU A 101 -25.71 -10.35 -14.18
N TYR A 102 -25.49 -10.51 -12.87
CA TYR A 102 -25.92 -11.68 -12.12
C TYR A 102 -27.44 -11.87 -12.18
N LYS A 103 -28.20 -10.78 -12.02
CA LYS A 103 -29.67 -10.81 -12.13
C LYS A 103 -30.11 -11.18 -13.55
N ILE A 104 -29.49 -10.57 -14.56
CA ILE A 104 -29.77 -10.87 -15.97
C ILE A 104 -29.46 -12.34 -16.27
N ALA A 105 -28.29 -12.83 -15.88
CA ALA A 105 -27.85 -14.20 -16.10
C ALA A 105 -28.78 -15.20 -15.40
N LYS A 106 -29.19 -14.93 -14.16
CA LYS A 106 -30.13 -15.79 -13.41
C LYS A 106 -31.51 -15.85 -14.06
N TYR A 107 -32.07 -14.68 -14.39
CA TYR A 107 -33.40 -14.59 -14.99
C TYR A 107 -33.44 -15.24 -16.37
N SER A 108 -32.51 -14.85 -17.25
CA SER A 108 -32.45 -15.37 -18.62
C SER A 108 -32.25 -16.88 -18.65
N PHE A 109 -31.39 -17.43 -17.79
CA PHE A 109 -31.16 -18.87 -17.74
C PHE A 109 -32.40 -19.66 -17.32
N SER A 110 -33.08 -19.22 -16.25
CA SER A 110 -34.31 -19.83 -15.77
C SER A 110 -35.41 -19.77 -16.84
N SER A 111 -35.57 -18.61 -17.49
CA SER A 111 -36.51 -18.44 -18.61
C SER A 111 -36.19 -19.37 -19.78
N ALA A 112 -34.92 -19.50 -20.16
CA ALA A 112 -34.50 -20.41 -21.22
C ALA A 112 -34.86 -21.87 -20.90
N ILE A 113 -34.58 -22.34 -19.67
CA ILE A 113 -34.94 -23.69 -19.24
C ILE A 113 -36.46 -23.90 -19.25
N ASN A 114 -37.23 -22.98 -18.66
CA ASN A 114 -38.68 -23.11 -18.57
C ASN A 114 -39.36 -23.12 -19.95
N LEU A 115 -38.91 -22.25 -20.86
CA LEU A 115 -39.39 -22.23 -22.25
C LEU A 115 -39.03 -23.53 -22.98
N THR A 116 -37.84 -24.08 -22.72
CA THR A 116 -37.40 -25.36 -23.30
C THR A 116 -38.25 -26.52 -22.77
N LEU A 117 -38.46 -26.61 -21.46
CA LEU A 117 -39.33 -27.62 -20.85
C LEU A 117 -40.78 -27.50 -21.34
N GLY A 118 -41.31 -26.29 -21.48
CA GLY A 118 -42.64 -26.06 -22.04
C GLY A 118 -42.74 -26.49 -23.52
N ALA A 119 -41.70 -26.27 -24.31
CA ALA A 119 -41.65 -26.73 -25.71
C ALA A 119 -41.58 -28.26 -25.82
N ILE A 120 -40.98 -28.95 -24.84
CA ILE A 120 -40.99 -30.43 -24.77
C ILE A 120 -42.41 -30.95 -24.53
N GLN A 121 -43.21 -30.25 -23.72
CA GLN A 121 -44.56 -30.66 -23.34
C GLN A 121 -45.62 -30.36 -24.41
N ASN A 122 -45.41 -29.36 -25.28
CA ASN A 122 -46.40 -28.93 -26.27
C ASN A 122 -45.76 -28.71 -27.66
N GLN A 123 -46.19 -29.50 -28.66
CA GLN A 123 -45.60 -29.55 -30.02
C GLN A 123 -45.71 -28.24 -30.84
N THR A 124 -46.49 -27.26 -30.40
CA THR A 124 -46.52 -25.90 -30.98
C THR A 124 -45.34 -25.02 -30.54
N GLY A 125 -44.38 -25.58 -29.78
CA GLY A 125 -43.28 -24.89 -29.09
C GLY A 125 -42.13 -24.30 -29.91
N LYS A 126 -42.22 -24.18 -31.25
CA LYS A 126 -41.13 -23.56 -32.05
C LYS A 126 -40.84 -22.11 -31.63
N TYR A 127 -41.88 -21.34 -31.31
CA TYR A 127 -41.71 -19.97 -30.82
C TYR A 127 -41.00 -19.93 -29.45
N ASN A 128 -41.35 -20.86 -28.54
CA ASN A 128 -40.73 -20.98 -27.23
C ASN A 128 -39.23 -21.33 -27.34
N LEU A 129 -38.86 -22.19 -28.29
CA LEU A 129 -37.46 -22.54 -28.54
C LEU A 129 -36.65 -21.37 -29.11
N THR A 130 -37.24 -20.55 -29.99
CA THR A 130 -36.61 -19.32 -30.47
C THR A 130 -36.34 -18.35 -29.32
N LEU A 131 -37.33 -18.12 -28.45
CA LEU A 131 -37.14 -17.27 -27.27
C LEU A 131 -36.12 -17.87 -26.29
N ALA A 132 -36.15 -19.18 -26.05
CA ALA A 132 -35.19 -19.86 -25.20
C ALA A 132 -33.75 -19.67 -25.72
N LYS A 133 -33.56 -19.72 -27.05
CA LYS A 133 -32.27 -19.46 -27.70
C LYS A 133 -31.79 -18.01 -27.50
N THR A 134 -32.70 -17.05 -27.55
CA THR A 134 -32.35 -15.65 -27.23
C THR A 134 -31.92 -15.52 -25.78
N TYR A 135 -32.69 -16.08 -24.85
CA TYR A 135 -32.37 -16.02 -23.42
C TYR A 135 -31.08 -16.72 -23.06
N ILE A 136 -30.80 -17.91 -23.62
CA ILE A 136 -29.55 -18.63 -23.32
C ILE A 136 -28.31 -17.87 -23.84
N ASN A 137 -28.44 -17.16 -24.97
CA ASN A 137 -27.39 -16.29 -25.49
C ASN A 137 -27.16 -15.07 -24.58
N ILE A 138 -28.24 -14.44 -24.08
CA ILE A 138 -28.15 -13.37 -23.08
C ILE A 138 -27.43 -13.87 -21.82
N THR A 139 -27.77 -15.07 -21.34
CA THR A 139 -27.07 -15.69 -20.20
C THR A 139 -25.57 -15.82 -20.47
N TYR A 140 -25.20 -16.34 -21.64
CA TYR A 140 -23.80 -16.52 -22.01
C TYR A 140 -23.02 -15.20 -22.03
N LEU A 141 -23.61 -14.14 -22.61
CA LEU A 141 -23.01 -12.80 -22.63
C LEU A 141 -22.84 -12.22 -21.23
N ALA A 142 -23.87 -12.33 -20.38
CA ALA A 142 -23.82 -11.85 -19.00
C ALA A 142 -22.72 -12.58 -18.19
N LEU A 143 -22.59 -13.90 -18.35
CA LEU A 143 -21.50 -14.66 -17.69
C LEU A 143 -20.11 -14.24 -18.13
N ASN A 144 -19.92 -13.96 -19.43
CA ASN A 144 -18.64 -13.45 -19.93
C ASN A 144 -18.33 -12.04 -19.39
N GLN A 145 -19.35 -11.19 -19.26
CA GLN A 145 -19.17 -9.87 -18.64
C GLN A 145 -18.82 -10.00 -17.16
N ILE A 146 -19.47 -10.91 -16.42
CA ILE A 146 -19.14 -11.21 -15.02
C ILE A 146 -17.69 -11.71 -14.92
N LEU A 147 -17.27 -12.63 -15.80
CA LEU A 147 -15.90 -13.14 -15.84
C LEU A 147 -14.88 -12.03 -16.10
N PHE A 148 -15.16 -11.17 -17.08
CA PHE A 148 -14.32 -10.03 -17.40
C PHE A 148 -14.17 -9.07 -16.21
N ASN A 149 -15.28 -8.70 -15.57
CA ASN A 149 -15.26 -7.87 -14.38
C ASN A 149 -14.48 -8.53 -13.23
N GLY A 150 -14.62 -9.84 -13.06
CA GLY A 150 -13.86 -10.61 -12.07
C GLY A 150 -12.35 -10.62 -12.34
N ASN A 151 -11.93 -10.67 -13.60
CA ASN A 151 -10.53 -10.55 -13.98
C ASN A 151 -9.99 -9.14 -13.66
N LEU A 152 -10.75 -8.08 -13.92
CA LEU A 152 -10.37 -6.72 -13.54
C LEU A 152 -10.22 -6.55 -12.02
N MET A 153 -10.99 -7.31 -11.24
CA MET A 153 -10.90 -7.33 -9.77
C MET A 153 -9.82 -8.29 -9.24
N ASN A 154 -9.04 -8.95 -10.11
CA ASN A 154 -8.08 -10.00 -9.74
C ASN A 154 -8.67 -11.07 -8.81
N LEU A 155 -9.86 -11.58 -9.15
CA LEU A 155 -10.52 -12.62 -8.35
C LEU A 155 -9.78 -13.97 -8.44
N SER A 156 -9.91 -14.77 -7.38
CA SER A 156 -9.26 -16.08 -7.24
C SER A 156 -9.72 -17.10 -8.30
N SER A 157 -8.92 -18.14 -8.53
CA SER A 157 -9.27 -19.29 -9.39
C SER A 157 -10.62 -19.93 -9.07
N ASN A 158 -11.04 -19.93 -7.80
CA ASN A 158 -12.35 -20.44 -7.39
C ASN A 158 -13.51 -19.67 -8.03
N PHE A 159 -13.38 -18.35 -8.21
CA PHE A 159 -14.37 -17.53 -8.92
C PHE A 159 -14.46 -17.95 -10.38
N THR A 160 -13.31 -18.00 -11.05
CA THR A 160 -13.20 -18.38 -12.47
C THR A 160 -13.79 -19.77 -12.69
N SER A 161 -13.45 -20.74 -11.85
CA SER A 161 -13.97 -22.11 -11.93
C SER A 161 -15.50 -22.16 -11.83
N ASN A 162 -16.11 -21.42 -10.90
CA ASN A 162 -17.57 -21.35 -10.79
C ASN A 162 -18.22 -20.78 -12.04
N ILE A 163 -17.68 -19.69 -12.60
CA ILE A 163 -18.23 -19.12 -13.85
C ILE A 163 -18.03 -20.07 -15.03
N THR A 164 -16.88 -20.75 -15.14
CA THR A 164 -16.64 -21.75 -16.18
C THR A 164 -17.62 -22.93 -16.09
N HIS A 165 -17.92 -23.42 -14.89
CA HIS A 165 -18.93 -24.47 -14.70
C HIS A 165 -20.34 -23.98 -15.08
N ALA A 166 -20.69 -22.74 -14.72
CA ALA A 166 -21.96 -22.13 -15.13
C ALA A 166 -22.07 -22.03 -16.67
N ILE A 167 -20.99 -21.60 -17.34
CA ILE A 167 -20.91 -21.55 -18.81
C ILE A 167 -21.07 -22.96 -19.42
N SER A 168 -20.46 -23.98 -18.82
CA SER A 168 -20.62 -25.37 -19.27
C SER A 168 -22.09 -25.81 -19.23
N LEU A 169 -22.84 -25.45 -18.18
CA LEU A 169 -24.27 -25.75 -18.09
C LEU A 169 -25.08 -24.99 -19.16
N VAL A 170 -24.76 -23.71 -19.38
CA VAL A 170 -25.36 -22.89 -20.46
C VAL A 170 -25.16 -23.54 -21.82
N ASN A 171 -23.97 -24.06 -22.10
CA ASN A 171 -23.68 -24.76 -23.36
C ASN A 171 -24.48 -26.06 -23.49
N SER A 172 -24.60 -26.85 -22.42
CA SER A 172 -25.43 -28.06 -22.42
C SER A 172 -26.89 -27.74 -22.71
N VAL A 173 -27.46 -26.70 -22.08
CA VAL A 173 -28.84 -26.25 -22.34
C VAL A 173 -28.99 -25.71 -23.77
N SER A 174 -28.03 -24.94 -24.26
CA SER A 174 -28.00 -24.42 -25.64
C SER A 174 -28.02 -25.55 -26.67
N ASN A 175 -27.27 -26.63 -26.44
CA ASN A 175 -27.26 -27.81 -27.31
C ASN A 175 -28.63 -28.48 -27.38
N ILE A 176 -29.31 -28.63 -26.24
CA ILE A 176 -30.67 -29.17 -26.17
C ILE A 176 -31.64 -28.28 -26.96
N ILE A 177 -31.59 -26.96 -26.73
CA ILE A 177 -32.42 -25.97 -27.44
C ILE A 177 -32.20 -26.09 -28.95
N ASN A 178 -30.95 -26.17 -29.41
CA ASN A 178 -30.63 -26.27 -30.83
C ASN A 178 -31.12 -27.60 -31.43
N ASN A 179 -30.94 -28.72 -30.74
CA ASN A 179 -31.43 -30.02 -31.19
C ASN A 179 -32.96 -30.00 -31.40
N LEU A 180 -33.70 -29.52 -30.39
CA LEU A 180 -35.16 -29.41 -30.45
C LEU A 180 -35.61 -28.42 -31.53
N SER A 181 -34.91 -27.29 -31.68
CA SER A 181 -35.23 -26.27 -32.70
C SER A 181 -35.11 -26.83 -34.13
N ASN A 182 -34.18 -27.76 -34.33
CA ASN A 182 -33.94 -28.43 -35.61
C ASN A 182 -34.86 -29.63 -35.86
N GLY A 183 -35.89 -29.83 -35.03
CA GLY A 183 -36.85 -30.93 -35.18
C GLY A 183 -36.42 -32.24 -34.51
N GLY A 184 -35.35 -32.23 -33.70
CA GLY A 184 -34.97 -33.34 -32.84
C GLY A 184 -36.06 -33.67 -31.83
N LYS A 185 -36.17 -34.95 -31.45
CA LYS A 185 -37.11 -35.38 -30.42
C LYS A 185 -36.46 -35.25 -29.04
N PRO A 186 -37.21 -34.80 -28.02
CA PRO A 186 -36.69 -34.73 -26.65
C PRO A 186 -36.44 -36.12 -26.09
N THR A 187 -35.36 -36.27 -25.34
CA THR A 187 -35.01 -37.49 -24.62
C THR A 187 -35.21 -37.32 -23.11
N VAL A 188 -35.30 -38.44 -22.38
CA VAL A 188 -35.31 -38.41 -20.90
C VAL A 188 -34.04 -37.75 -20.36
N GLY A 189 -32.90 -37.99 -21.01
CA GLY A 189 -31.62 -37.37 -20.66
C GLY A 189 -31.62 -35.84 -20.79
N ASP A 190 -32.32 -35.29 -21.79
CA ASP A 190 -32.46 -33.84 -21.96
C ASP A 190 -33.24 -33.22 -20.79
N VAL A 191 -34.36 -33.85 -20.40
CA VAL A 191 -35.18 -33.39 -19.27
C VAL A 191 -34.41 -33.45 -17.96
N THR A 192 -33.67 -34.54 -17.71
CA THR A 192 -32.79 -34.66 -16.54
C THR A 192 -31.69 -33.58 -16.55
N THR A 193 -31.08 -33.32 -17.71
CA THR A 193 -30.05 -32.29 -17.86
C THR A 193 -30.59 -30.90 -17.57
N LEU A 194 -31.76 -30.55 -18.09
CA LEU A 194 -32.43 -29.26 -17.83
C LEU A 194 -32.73 -29.06 -16.34
N ASN A 195 -33.28 -30.08 -15.67
CA ASN A 195 -33.57 -30.01 -14.23
C ASN A 195 -32.31 -29.87 -13.37
N ASN A 196 -31.28 -30.67 -13.67
CA ASN A 196 -30.00 -30.60 -12.95
C ASN A 196 -29.30 -29.25 -13.17
N ALA A 197 -29.36 -28.74 -14.41
CA ALA A 197 -28.78 -27.45 -14.75
C ALA A 197 -29.40 -26.32 -13.94
N LEU A 198 -30.71 -26.35 -13.69
CA LEU A 198 -31.39 -25.33 -12.88
C LEU A 198 -30.87 -25.25 -11.43
N ILE A 199 -30.51 -26.39 -10.84
CA ILE A 199 -29.97 -26.47 -9.47
C ILE A 199 -28.49 -26.07 -9.46
N LEU A 200 -27.68 -26.72 -10.30
CA LEU A 200 -26.22 -26.55 -10.31
C LEU A 200 -25.82 -25.14 -10.77
N TYR A 201 -26.53 -24.58 -11.74
CA TYR A 201 -26.26 -23.23 -12.22
C TYR A 201 -26.43 -22.19 -11.11
N ASN A 202 -27.53 -22.27 -10.35
CA ASN A 202 -27.77 -21.37 -9.23
C ASN A 202 -26.68 -21.50 -8.16
N TYR A 203 -26.23 -22.73 -7.87
CA TYR A 203 -25.13 -22.96 -6.94
C TYR A 203 -23.83 -22.28 -7.40
N TYR A 204 -23.43 -22.48 -8.66
CA TYR A 204 -22.20 -21.88 -9.18
C TYR A 204 -22.29 -20.36 -9.23
N LEU A 205 -23.43 -19.82 -9.67
CA LEU A 205 -23.64 -18.38 -9.78
C LEU A 205 -23.61 -17.67 -8.42
N LEU A 206 -24.29 -18.23 -7.40
CA LEU A 206 -24.24 -17.71 -6.02
C LEU A 206 -22.84 -17.81 -5.42
N SER A 207 -22.13 -18.91 -5.70
CA SER A 207 -20.77 -19.12 -5.23
C SER A 207 -19.80 -18.10 -5.84
N SER A 208 -19.92 -17.78 -7.13
CA SER A 208 -19.13 -16.72 -7.76
C SER A 208 -19.49 -15.32 -7.25
N GLU A 209 -20.77 -15.04 -7.02
CA GLU A 209 -21.24 -13.76 -6.49
C GLU A 209 -20.68 -13.51 -5.08
N TYR A 210 -20.72 -14.53 -4.22
CA TYR A 210 -20.14 -14.48 -2.88
C TYR A 210 -18.63 -14.17 -2.90
N VAL A 211 -17.87 -14.82 -3.79
CA VAL A 211 -16.42 -14.56 -3.92
C VAL A 211 -16.16 -13.12 -4.35
N MET A 212 -16.94 -12.60 -5.29
CA MET A 212 -16.80 -11.23 -5.78
C MET A 212 -17.10 -10.20 -4.68
N ILE A 213 -18.20 -10.38 -3.92
CA ILE A 213 -18.55 -9.51 -2.79
C ILE A 213 -17.46 -9.51 -1.71
N LYS A 214 -16.92 -10.69 -1.39
CA LYS A 214 -15.87 -10.83 -0.35
C LYS A 214 -14.56 -10.12 -0.72
N ASN A 215 -14.31 -9.85 -2.00
CA ASN A 215 -13.06 -9.25 -2.47
C ASN A 215 -13.03 -7.71 -2.46
N ILE A 216 -14.14 -7.04 -2.12
CA ILE A 216 -14.18 -5.57 -2.05
C ILE A 216 -13.20 -5.04 -0.99
N TYR A 217 -13.14 -5.72 0.15
CA TYR A 217 -12.41 -5.28 1.35
C TYR A 217 -11.01 -5.87 1.49
N LYS A 218 -10.56 -6.65 0.50
CA LYS A 218 -9.20 -7.20 0.43
C LYS A 218 -8.34 -6.34 -0.47
#